data_AF-A0A453T3K5-F1
#
_entry.id   AF-A0A453T3K5-F1
#
_cell.length_a   1.000
_cell.length_b   1.000
_cell.length_c   1.000
_cell.angle_alpha   90.00
_cell.angle_beta   90.00
_cell.angle_gamma   90.00
#
_symmetry.space_group_name_H-M   'P 1'
#
loop_
_entity.id
_entity.type
_entity.pdbx_description
1 polymer ?
#
loop_
_entity_poly.entity_id
_entity_poly.type
_entity_poly.pdbx_seq_one_letter_code
_entity_poly.pdbx_strand_id
1 'polypeptide(L)'
;MSTDATEEIAKAKREGMVPGHLVQTSSSSMQIKTELFYEHLLSEHWLVSALYKKNQGQRVIGEPVVSGLVLDDYWLWDPDFATASKYVMSPPIREAGHNKALQAALSSGILQLVGTDHCTFNSTQKAFGSDDFRKIPNGVNGELRLSRPCACP
;
A
#
# COMPACT_ATOMS: atom_id res chain seq x y z
N MET A 1 -28.80 -8.97 -14.45
CA MET A 1 -27.62 -8.54 -15.22
C MET A 1 -26.52 -8.23 -14.23
N SER A 2 -25.98 -9.27 -13.56
CA SER A 2 -24.90 -9.13 -12.59
C SER A 2 -23.61 -8.88 -13.35
N THR A 3 -23.11 -7.65 -13.30
CA THR A 3 -21.71 -7.38 -13.65
C THR A 3 -20.84 -8.25 -12.75
N ASP A 4 -19.95 -9.01 -13.38
CA ASP A 4 -19.06 -9.95 -12.71
C ASP A 4 -18.22 -9.18 -11.69
N ALA A 5 -18.14 -9.62 -10.44
CA ALA A 5 -17.47 -8.89 -9.36
C ALA A 5 -15.99 -8.57 -9.70
N THR A 6 -15.39 -9.42 -10.54
CA THR A 6 -14.07 -9.23 -11.15
C THR A 6 -13.97 -7.96 -12.00
N GLU A 7 -15.05 -7.57 -12.68
CA GLU A 7 -15.14 -6.41 -13.56
C GLU A 7 -15.20 -5.09 -12.76
N GLU A 8 -15.84 -5.11 -11.59
CA GLU A 8 -15.87 -3.96 -10.65
C GLU A 8 -14.51 -3.78 -9.94
N ILE A 9 -13.80 -4.86 -9.60
CA ILE A 9 -12.42 -4.77 -9.08
C ILE A 9 -11.46 -4.24 -10.17
N ALA A 10 -11.62 -4.68 -11.42
CA ALA A 10 -10.85 -4.16 -12.54
C ALA A 10 -11.16 -2.67 -12.82
N LYS A 11 -12.42 -2.25 -12.62
CA LYS A 11 -12.84 -0.84 -12.70
C LYS A 11 -12.24 0.01 -11.59
N ALA A 12 -12.15 -0.49 -10.35
CA ALA A 12 -11.45 0.17 -9.24
C ALA A 12 -9.99 0.53 -9.56
N LYS A 13 -9.29 -0.39 -10.25
CA LYS A 13 -7.91 -0.18 -10.69
C LYS A 13 -7.81 0.84 -11.82
N ARG A 14 -8.77 0.86 -12.77
CA ARG A 14 -8.84 1.85 -13.88
C ARG A 14 -9.22 3.25 -13.43
N GLU A 15 -10.12 3.36 -12.45
CA GLU A 15 -10.62 4.63 -11.92
C GLU A 15 -9.67 5.27 -10.89
N GLY A 16 -8.49 4.67 -10.69
CA GLY A 16 -7.39 5.29 -9.97
C GLY A 16 -7.70 5.44 -8.50
N MET A 17 -7.45 4.39 -7.72
CA MET A 17 -7.30 4.54 -6.28
C MET A 17 -6.26 5.64 -6.00
N VAL A 18 -6.77 6.84 -5.74
CA VAL A 18 -6.00 8.07 -5.62
C VAL A 18 -5.15 7.93 -4.37
N PRO A 19 -3.83 8.17 -4.43
CA PRO A 19 -2.99 8.18 -3.24
C PRO A 19 -3.60 9.09 -2.17
N GLY A 20 -3.63 8.59 -0.93
CA GLY A 20 -4.15 9.30 0.23
C GLY A 20 -3.61 10.72 0.34
N HIS A 21 -4.44 11.59 0.92
CA HIS A 21 -4.20 13.02 1.11
C HIS A 21 -2.78 13.29 1.61
N LEU A 22 -2.04 14.05 0.81
CA LEU A 22 -0.82 14.71 1.23
C LEU A 22 -1.19 15.77 2.27
N VAL A 23 -0.93 15.52 3.55
CA VAL A 23 -0.93 16.59 4.56
C VAL A 23 0.33 17.43 4.33
N GLN A 24 0.25 18.34 3.37
CA GLN A 24 1.22 19.41 3.22
C GLN A 24 0.76 20.62 4.04
N THR A 25 1.24 20.74 5.28
CA THR A 25 1.25 22.03 5.96
C THR A 25 2.45 22.83 5.46
N SER A 26 2.31 23.51 4.33
CA SER A 26 3.28 24.54 3.92
C SER A 26 2.57 25.89 3.80
N SER A 27 2.43 26.57 4.93
CA SER A 27 2.21 28.01 4.96
C SER A 27 3.57 28.70 4.78
N SER A 28 3.60 29.62 3.82
CA SER A 28 4.77 30.37 3.37
C SER A 28 5.44 31.16 4.51
N SER A 29 6.78 31.24 4.44
CA SER A 29 7.65 32.20 5.14
C SER A 29 8.27 31.85 6.50
N MET A 30 8.23 30.60 6.96
CA MET A 30 9.05 30.16 8.09
C MET A 30 9.58 28.75 7.82
N GLN A 31 10.87 28.60 7.49
CA GLN A 31 11.53 27.30 7.34
C GLN A 31 11.67 26.62 8.72
N ILE A 32 10.55 26.20 9.29
CA ILE A 32 10.59 25.23 10.38
C ILE A 32 10.99 23.92 9.70
N LYS A 33 12.23 23.47 9.92
CA LYS A 33 12.68 22.12 9.55
C LYS A 33 11.98 21.11 10.45
N THR A 34 10.65 20.96 10.31
CA THR A 34 9.85 19.93 10.96
C THR A 34 10.18 18.59 10.35
N GLU A 35 10.10 17.53 11.13
CA GLU A 35 10.30 16.18 10.62
C GLU A 35 9.12 15.77 9.72
N LEU A 36 9.42 15.19 8.56
CA LEU A 36 8.40 14.66 7.65
C LEU A 36 8.27 13.16 7.85
N PHE A 37 7.07 12.72 8.19
CA PHE A 37 6.73 11.31 8.39
C PHE A 37 5.83 10.83 7.25
N TYR A 38 6.24 9.76 6.58
CA TYR A 38 5.47 9.09 5.53
C TYR A 38 5.02 7.72 6.01
N GLU A 39 3.72 7.56 6.19
CA GLU A 39 3.10 6.32 6.61
C GLU A 39 2.64 5.51 5.39
N HIS A 40 2.34 4.23 5.62
CA HIS A 40 1.69 3.35 4.65
C HIS A 40 2.35 3.34 3.26
N LEU A 41 3.65 3.11 3.22
CA LEU A 41 4.41 3.16 1.97
C LEU A 41 4.36 1.81 1.24
N LEU A 42 3.62 1.75 0.13
CA LEU A 42 3.49 0.54 -0.71
C LEU A 42 4.11 0.64 -2.12
N SER A 43 4.55 1.82 -2.56
CA SER A 43 5.19 2.01 -3.88
C SER A 43 6.64 2.43 -3.72
N GLU A 44 7.43 2.42 -4.80
CA GLU A 44 8.77 2.98 -4.81
C GLU A 44 8.77 4.50 -5.09
N HIS A 45 7.69 5.05 -5.63
CA HIS A 45 7.62 6.45 -6.08
C HIS A 45 7.95 7.46 -4.97
N TRP A 46 7.64 7.12 -3.71
CA TRP A 46 7.96 8.00 -2.58
C TRP A 46 9.47 8.05 -2.29
N LEU A 47 10.25 7.03 -2.66
CA LEU A 47 11.69 6.95 -2.40
C LEU A 47 12.45 8.10 -3.04
N VAL A 48 12.14 8.41 -4.30
CA VAL A 48 12.80 9.51 -5.05
C VAL A 48 12.55 10.85 -4.35
N SER A 49 11.30 11.11 -3.94
CA SER A 49 10.92 12.33 -3.23
C SER A 49 11.58 12.42 -1.85
N ALA A 50 11.62 11.31 -1.11
CA ALA A 50 12.27 11.24 0.19
C ALA A 50 13.77 11.50 0.11
N LEU A 51 14.46 10.88 -0.86
CA LEU A 51 15.89 11.09 -1.11
C LEU A 51 16.18 12.53 -1.49
N TYR A 52 15.39 13.12 -2.39
CA TYR A 52 15.53 14.52 -2.78
C TYR A 52 15.44 15.45 -1.57
N LYS A 53 14.44 15.25 -0.69
CA LYS A 53 14.28 16.05 0.53
C LYS A 53 15.42 15.81 1.54
N LYS A 54 15.84 14.56 1.74
CA LYS A 54 16.99 14.24 2.61
C LYS A 54 18.26 14.96 2.14
N ASN A 55 18.51 15.03 0.83
CA ASN A 55 19.65 15.75 0.26
C ASN A 55 19.58 17.28 0.47
N GLN A 56 18.38 17.83 0.69
CA GLN A 56 18.19 19.23 1.08
C GLN A 56 18.34 19.47 2.60
N GLY A 57 18.74 18.44 3.36
CA GLY A 57 18.90 18.51 4.81
C GLY A 57 17.56 18.43 5.57
N GLN A 58 16.49 17.97 4.93
CA GLN A 58 15.20 17.69 5.56
C GLN A 58 15.25 16.34 6.29
N ARG A 59 14.79 16.29 7.55
CA ARG A 59 14.56 15.00 8.22
C ARG A 59 13.30 14.35 7.66
N VAL A 60 13.45 13.13 7.15
CA VAL A 60 12.38 12.32 6.56
C VAL A 60 12.44 10.92 7.14
N ILE A 61 11.33 10.47 7.72
CA ILE A 61 11.10 9.10 8.16
C ILE A 61 10.02 8.48 7.26
N GLY A 62 10.22 7.22 6.90
CA GLY A 62 9.21 6.45 6.19
C GLY A 62 8.91 5.12 6.89
N GLU A 63 7.65 4.71 6.80
CA GLU A 63 7.11 3.44 7.28
C GLU A 63 6.48 2.65 6.12
N PRO A 64 7.21 1.71 5.51
CA PRO A 64 6.61 0.65 4.71
C PRO A 64 5.70 -0.24 5.54
N VAL A 65 4.69 -0.78 4.89
CA VAL A 65 3.81 -1.79 5.49
C VAL A 65 4.28 -3.18 5.08
N VAL A 66 4.15 -4.17 5.99
CA VAL A 66 4.48 -5.59 5.71
C VAL A 66 3.79 -6.09 4.43
N SER A 67 2.54 -5.69 4.17
CA SER A 67 1.83 -6.04 2.94
C SER A 67 2.57 -5.56 1.69
N GLY A 68 3.09 -4.33 1.66
CA GLY A 68 3.90 -3.80 0.56
C GLY A 68 5.31 -4.40 0.47
N LEU A 69 5.84 -4.97 1.56
CA LEU A 69 7.14 -5.63 1.57
C LEU A 69 7.09 -7.06 1.03
N VAL A 70 5.95 -7.74 1.19
CA VAL A 70 5.86 -9.20 0.95
C VAL A 70 4.95 -9.56 -0.22
N LEU A 71 3.90 -8.77 -0.45
CA LEU A 71 2.92 -9.05 -1.49
C LEU A 71 3.16 -8.25 -2.77
N ASP A 72 2.63 -8.80 -3.84
CA ASP A 72 2.27 -8.12 -5.08
C ASP A 72 0.74 -8.14 -5.26
N ASP A 73 0.25 -7.42 -6.25
CA ASP A 73 -1.18 -7.30 -6.53
C ASP A 73 -1.80 -8.54 -7.20
N TYR A 74 -1.04 -9.64 -7.31
CA TYR A 74 -1.47 -10.90 -7.92
C TYR A 74 -2.80 -11.39 -7.33
N TRP A 75 -2.91 -11.41 -6.01
CA TRP A 75 -4.11 -11.91 -5.32
C TRP A 75 -5.33 -10.99 -5.48
N LEU A 76 -5.14 -9.70 -5.79
CA LEU A 76 -6.25 -8.81 -6.12
C LEU A 76 -6.89 -9.16 -7.47
N TRP A 77 -6.20 -9.93 -8.31
CA TRP A 77 -6.70 -10.39 -9.61
C TRP A 77 -7.25 -11.82 -9.59
N ASP A 78 -7.40 -12.42 -8.40
CA ASP A 78 -7.98 -13.75 -8.29
C ASP A 78 -9.43 -13.74 -8.81
N PRO A 79 -9.85 -14.71 -9.64
CA PRO A 79 -11.23 -14.78 -10.13
C PRO A 79 -12.24 -15.03 -9.00
N ASP A 80 -11.82 -15.62 -7.88
CA ASP A 80 -12.66 -15.75 -6.69
C ASP A 80 -12.68 -14.44 -5.89
N PHE A 81 -13.85 -13.79 -5.85
CA PHE A 81 -14.07 -12.57 -5.07
C PHE A 81 -13.72 -12.73 -3.58
N ALA A 82 -14.03 -13.89 -2.99
CA ALA A 82 -13.75 -14.14 -1.58
C ALA A 82 -12.24 -14.17 -1.30
N THR A 83 -11.42 -14.51 -2.31
CA THR A 83 -9.97 -14.44 -2.24
C THR A 83 -9.47 -13.03 -2.53
N ALA A 84 -9.91 -12.39 -3.61
CA ALA A 84 -9.45 -11.05 -3.98
C ALA A 84 -9.78 -9.98 -2.92
N SER A 85 -10.99 -10.02 -2.35
CA SER A 85 -11.45 -9.04 -1.33
C SER A 85 -10.60 -9.03 -0.04
N LYS A 86 -9.91 -10.14 0.28
CA LYS A 86 -9.00 -10.22 1.44
C LYS A 86 -7.80 -9.27 1.33
N TYR A 87 -7.43 -8.86 0.12
CA TYR A 87 -6.24 -8.06 -0.16
C TYR A 87 -6.57 -6.59 -0.48
N VAL A 88 -7.84 -6.20 -0.35
CA VAL A 88 -8.29 -4.82 -0.56
C VAL A 88 -7.91 -3.96 0.66
N MET A 89 -7.04 -2.96 0.43
CA MET A 89 -6.60 -1.95 1.41
C MET A 89 -6.24 -0.62 0.73
N SER A 90 -5.98 0.41 1.54
CA SER A 90 -5.60 1.76 1.09
C SER A 90 -4.33 2.23 1.80
N PRO A 91 -3.25 2.61 1.07
CA PRO A 91 -3.11 2.52 -0.37
C PRO A 91 -3.07 1.05 -0.87
N PRO A 92 -3.38 0.78 -2.16
CA PRO A 92 -3.43 -0.58 -2.68
C PRO A 92 -2.06 -1.22 -2.72
N ILE A 93 -2.04 -2.54 -2.53
CA ILE A 93 -0.88 -3.37 -2.85
C ILE A 93 -0.55 -3.18 -4.33
N ARG A 94 0.75 -3.04 -4.61
CA ARG A 94 1.27 -2.69 -5.92
C ARG A 94 1.74 -3.92 -6.69
N GLU A 95 1.99 -3.73 -7.97
CA GLU A 95 2.60 -4.74 -8.83
C GLU A 95 3.97 -5.21 -8.32
N ALA A 96 4.41 -6.37 -8.81
CA ALA A 96 5.70 -6.93 -8.45
C ALA A 96 6.86 -5.98 -8.80
N GLY A 97 7.86 -5.88 -7.91
CA GLY A 97 9.03 -5.02 -8.08
C GLY A 97 9.10 -3.92 -7.03
N HIS A 98 7.96 -3.30 -6.68
CA HIS A 98 7.92 -2.28 -5.62
C HIS A 98 8.36 -2.82 -4.25
N ASN A 99 7.99 -4.06 -3.94
CA ASN A 99 8.44 -4.76 -2.74
C ASN A 99 9.97 -4.82 -2.63
N LYS A 100 10.67 -5.13 -3.72
CA LYS A 100 12.15 -5.16 -3.75
C LYS A 100 12.75 -3.78 -3.50
N ALA A 101 12.18 -2.73 -4.08
CA ALA A 101 12.63 -1.36 -3.86
C ALA A 101 12.47 -0.95 -2.39
N LEU A 102 11.34 -1.29 -1.75
CA LEU A 102 11.11 -1.04 -0.33
C LEU A 102 12.07 -1.83 0.57
N GLN A 103 12.30 -3.11 0.27
CA GLN A 103 13.28 -3.94 0.98
C GLN A 103 14.71 -3.38 0.86
N ALA A 104 15.11 -2.96 -0.35
CA ALA A 104 16.41 -2.32 -0.58
C ALA A 104 16.53 -1.00 0.21
N ALA A 105 15.47 -0.20 0.25
CA ALA A 105 15.42 1.04 1.02
C ALA A 105 15.49 0.82 2.54
N LEU A 106 14.91 -0.26 3.05
CA LEU A 106 15.10 -0.69 4.45
C LEU A 106 16.56 -1.10 4.70
N SER A 107 17.11 -1.95 3.84
CA SER A 107 18.49 -2.45 4.00
C SER A 107 19.55 -1.34 3.92
N SER A 108 19.28 -0.28 3.16
CA SER A 108 20.16 0.89 3.04
C SER A 108 19.93 1.96 4.11
N GLY A 109 18.96 1.75 5.02
CA GLY A 109 18.62 2.72 6.07
C GLY A 109 17.89 3.97 5.57
N ILE A 110 17.43 3.99 4.31
CA ILE A 110 16.57 5.06 3.78
C ILE A 110 15.23 5.06 4.51
N LEU A 111 14.71 3.86 4.81
CA LEU A 111 13.56 3.58 5.67
C LEU A 111 14.01 3.12 7.05
N GLN A 112 13.28 3.51 8.10
CA GLN A 112 13.66 3.24 9.49
C GLN A 112 12.64 2.37 10.24
N LEU A 113 11.38 2.37 9.80
CA LEU A 113 10.28 1.70 10.49
C LEU A 113 9.66 0.64 9.58
N VAL A 114 8.92 -0.29 10.19
CA VAL A 114 8.05 -1.22 9.47
C VAL A 114 6.73 -1.31 10.24
N GLY A 115 5.64 -1.01 9.53
CA GLY A 115 4.27 -1.08 10.02
C GLY A 115 3.53 -2.31 9.53
N THR A 116 2.40 -2.62 10.16
CA THR A 116 1.50 -3.68 9.68
C THR A 116 0.20 -3.16 9.10
N ASP A 117 -0.21 -1.93 9.44
CA ASP A 117 -1.54 -1.39 9.10
C ASP A 117 -2.65 -2.41 9.42
N HIS A 118 -2.58 -2.99 10.62
CA HIS A 118 -3.48 -4.07 11.01
C HIS A 118 -4.92 -3.53 11.14
N CYS A 119 -5.72 -3.82 10.12
CA CYS A 119 -7.14 -3.48 10.06
C CYS A 119 -7.90 -4.67 9.45
N THR A 120 -8.51 -5.50 10.30
CA THR A 120 -9.06 -6.80 9.86
C THR A 120 -10.58 -6.79 9.79
N PHE A 121 -11.10 -7.42 8.73
CA PHE A 121 -12.52 -7.62 8.50
C PHE A 121 -12.76 -9.10 8.18
N ASN A 122 -13.86 -9.66 8.68
CA ASN A 122 -14.23 -11.04 8.36
C ASN A 122 -14.82 -11.15 6.93
N SER A 123 -14.97 -12.38 6.45
CA SER A 123 -15.48 -12.65 5.10
C SER A 123 -16.87 -12.05 4.86
N THR A 124 -17.76 -12.09 5.85
CA THR A 124 -19.11 -11.50 5.77
C THR A 124 -19.04 -9.98 5.61
N GLN A 125 -18.13 -9.31 6.30
CA GLN A 125 -17.91 -7.86 6.17
C GLN A 125 -17.33 -7.49 4.80
N LYS A 126 -16.39 -8.27 4.29
CA LYS A 126 -15.82 -8.08 2.95
C LYS A 126 -16.83 -8.36 1.83
N ALA A 127 -17.76 -9.29 2.05
CA ALA A 127 -18.82 -9.66 1.11
C ALA A 127 -19.83 -8.53 0.82
N PHE A 128 -19.95 -7.51 1.68
CA PHE A 128 -20.83 -6.36 1.42
C PHE A 128 -20.49 -5.58 0.14
N GLY A 129 -19.27 -5.73 -0.37
CA GLY A 129 -18.83 -5.13 -1.62
C GLY A 129 -18.77 -6.08 -2.82
N SER A 130 -19.47 -7.22 -2.79
CA SER A 130 -19.50 -8.17 -3.93
C SER A 130 -19.94 -7.51 -5.24
N ASP A 131 -20.89 -6.58 -5.15
CA ASP A 131 -21.48 -5.90 -6.31
C ASP A 131 -20.91 -4.49 -6.51
N ASP A 132 -20.09 -3.98 -5.58
CA ASP A 132 -19.48 -2.65 -5.62
C ASP A 132 -18.22 -2.62 -4.76
N PHE A 133 -17.06 -2.58 -5.42
CA PHE A 133 -15.76 -2.62 -4.73
C PHE A 133 -15.57 -1.50 -3.71
N ARG A 134 -16.24 -0.34 -3.92
CA ARG A 134 -16.12 0.83 -3.04
C ARG A 134 -16.73 0.58 -1.66
N LYS A 135 -17.56 -0.46 -1.55
CA LYS A 135 -18.19 -0.90 -0.29
C LYS A 135 -17.38 -1.99 0.42
N ILE A 136 -16.32 -2.51 -0.21
CA ILE A 136 -15.41 -3.44 0.47
C ILE A 136 -14.66 -2.65 1.55
N PRO A 137 -14.76 -3.02 2.84
CA PRO A 137 -13.99 -2.35 3.88
C PRO A 137 -12.49 -2.56 3.64
N ASN A 138 -11.72 -1.47 3.62
CA ASN A 138 -10.29 -1.50 3.35
C ASN A 138 -9.50 -1.94 4.57
N GLY A 139 -8.68 -2.97 4.41
CA GLY A 139 -7.84 -3.48 5.49
C GLY A 139 -7.40 -4.92 5.26
N VAL A 140 -6.19 -5.22 5.75
CA VAL A 140 -5.54 -6.54 5.68
C VAL A 140 -5.05 -6.97 7.06
N ASN A 141 -4.78 -8.26 7.21
CA ASN A 141 -4.16 -8.77 8.43
C ASN A 141 -2.66 -8.50 8.44
N GLY A 142 -2.16 -7.91 9.52
CA GLY A 142 -0.73 -7.73 9.77
C GLY A 142 0.08 -9.02 9.92
N GLU A 143 -0.55 -10.16 10.26
CA GLU A 143 0.07 -11.49 10.26
C GLU A 143 0.11 -12.08 8.86
N LEU A 144 0.85 -11.40 7.99
CA LEU A 144 0.98 -11.80 6.61
C LEU A 144 2.12 -12.82 6.51
N ARG A 145 1.74 -14.11 6.43
CA ARG A 145 2.70 -15.22 6.43
C ARG A 145 3.60 -15.10 5.20
N LEU A 146 4.91 -14.97 5.43
CA LEU A 146 6.00 -14.90 4.42
C LEU A 146 6.11 -16.13 3.49
N SER A 147 5.13 -17.03 3.49
CA SER A 147 5.17 -18.26 2.69
C SER A 147 4.75 -18.00 1.24
N ARG A 148 5.50 -17.16 0.51
CA ARG A 148 5.79 -17.49 -0.88
C ARG A 148 7.09 -18.29 -0.85
N PRO A 149 7.14 -19.54 -1.35
CA PRO A 149 8.44 -20.14 -1.61
C PRO A 149 9.22 -19.16 -2.48
N CYS A 150 10.41 -18.80 -2.05
CA CYS A 150 11.34 -18.03 -2.84
C CYS A 150 11.44 -18.70 -4.21
N ALA A 151 10.87 -18.06 -5.24
CA ALA A 151 11.18 -18.42 -6.62
C ALA A 151 12.58 -17.86 -6.89
N CYS A 152 13.59 -18.55 -6.36
CA CYS A 152 14.94 -18.44 -6.89
C CYS A 152 14.96 -19.21 -8.22
N PRO A 153 15.60 -18.68 -9.28
CA PRO A 153 15.74 -19.36 -10.55
C PRO A 153 16.51 -20.69 -10.43
#